data_AF-A0A432HMS6-F1
#
_entry.id   AF-A0A432HMS6-F1
#
_cell.length_a   1.000
_cell.length_b   1.000
_cell.length_c   1.000
_cell.angle_alpha   90.00
_cell.angle_beta   90.00
_cell.angle_gamma   90.00
#
_symmetry.space_group_name_H-M   'P 1'
#
loop_
_entity.id
_entity.type
_entity.pdbx_description
1 polymer ?
#
loop_
_entity_poly.entity_id
_entity_poly.type
_entity_poly.pdbx_seq_one_letter_code
_entity_poly.pdbx_strand_id
1 'polypeptide(L)'
;MQENRPGNIDIDALLKAGRLEAAQDYYDQTKTARDRQKINHQLAALKFSAKAAQATGEIRKADRLKRREMALEIFKSHGLNPDKLIRPTDLTAGYFGKILLVIISGRRIGKRICLRSGDDWHHEILRRTEEEIRDLGFEDSLVTPVGGAAIRSDQNDRIVIFGSSDDYGTCDKKIAADLIAAAFPKKRVHCCR
;
A
#
# COMPACT_ATOMS: atom_id res chain seq x y z
N MET A 1 -18.40 -33.98 19.66
CA MET A 1 -17.65 -32.78 19.26
C MET A 1 -18.49 -32.05 18.24
N GLN A 2 -19.10 -30.92 18.60
CA GLN A 2 -19.88 -30.11 17.66
C GLN A 2 -18.90 -29.33 16.77
N GLU A 3 -18.95 -29.58 15.47
CA GLU A 3 -18.28 -28.75 14.48
C GLU A 3 -18.84 -27.33 14.58
N ASN A 4 -17.95 -26.41 14.94
CA ASN A 4 -18.19 -24.97 14.90
C ASN A 4 -18.46 -24.60 13.44
N ARG A 5 -19.74 -24.51 13.04
CA ARG A 5 -20.10 -23.93 11.74
C ARG A 5 -19.55 -22.51 11.74
N PRO A 6 -18.72 -22.10 10.77
CA PRO A 6 -18.32 -20.71 10.67
C PRO A 6 -19.61 -19.89 10.63
N GLY A 7 -19.72 -18.93 11.56
CA GLY A 7 -20.86 -18.00 11.61
C GLY A 7 -21.12 -17.46 10.22
N ASN A 8 -22.37 -17.13 9.91
CA ASN A 8 -22.83 -16.70 8.59
C ASN A 8 -22.08 -15.44 8.12
N ILE A 9 -20.85 -15.61 7.62
CA ILE A 9 -19.99 -14.52 7.16
C ILE A 9 -20.55 -14.08 5.82
N ASP A 10 -21.10 -12.87 5.81
CA ASP A 10 -21.57 -12.23 4.59
C ASP A 10 -20.38 -11.76 3.76
N ILE A 11 -20.01 -12.57 2.78
CA ILE A 11 -18.91 -12.27 1.86
C ILE A 11 -19.16 -10.99 1.05
N ASP A 12 -20.41 -10.64 0.74
CA ASP A 12 -20.71 -9.40 0.01
C ASP A 12 -20.42 -8.18 0.88
N ALA A 13 -20.80 -8.23 2.16
CA ALA A 13 -20.47 -7.20 3.13
C ALA A 13 -18.94 -7.00 3.28
N LEU A 14 -18.16 -8.10 3.29
CA LEU A 14 -16.70 -8.03 3.36
C LEU A 14 -16.10 -7.36 2.11
N LEU A 15 -16.52 -7.80 0.92
CA LEU A 15 -16.04 -7.24 -0.35
C LEU A 15 -16.41 -5.76 -0.48
N LYS A 16 -17.63 -5.39 -0.10
CA LYS A 16 -18.10 -3.99 -0.10
C LYS A 16 -17.31 -3.11 0.88
N ALA A 17 -16.95 -3.63 2.05
CA ALA A 17 -16.15 -2.91 3.03
C ALA A 17 -14.67 -2.76 2.61
N GLY A 18 -14.21 -3.57 1.65
CA GLY A 18 -12.80 -3.68 1.25
C GLY A 18 -11.97 -4.54 2.21
N ARG A 19 -12.63 -5.45 2.96
CA ARG A 19 -11.99 -6.35 3.95
C ARG A 19 -11.49 -7.61 3.26
N LEU A 20 -10.45 -7.47 2.44
CA LEU A 20 -10.00 -8.53 1.55
C LEU A 20 -9.24 -9.64 2.29
N GLU A 21 -8.62 -9.34 3.43
CA GLU A 21 -7.98 -10.34 4.29
C GLU A 21 -9.03 -11.29 4.89
N ALA A 22 -10.11 -10.74 5.45
CA ALA A 22 -11.25 -11.54 5.92
C ALA A 22 -11.96 -12.29 4.78
N ALA A 23 -12.10 -11.66 3.60
CA ALA A 23 -12.69 -12.32 2.43
C ALA A 23 -11.83 -13.50 1.96
N GLN A 24 -10.51 -13.34 1.94
CA GLN A 24 -9.58 -14.42 1.59
C GLN A 24 -9.67 -15.57 2.61
N ASP A 25 -9.75 -15.26 3.91
CA ASP A 25 -9.96 -16.29 4.95
C ASP A 25 -11.23 -17.10 4.72
N TYR A 26 -12.33 -16.43 4.37
CA TYR A 26 -13.58 -17.09 4.07
C TYR A 26 -13.43 -18.07 2.89
N TYR A 27 -12.82 -17.64 1.77
CA TYR A 27 -12.61 -18.51 0.61
C TYR A 27 -11.68 -19.69 0.92
N ASP A 28 -10.60 -19.45 1.67
CA ASP A 28 -9.64 -20.49 2.04
C ASP A 28 -10.29 -21.54 2.96
N GLN A 29 -11.08 -21.12 3.95
CA GLN A 29 -11.74 -22.01 4.92
C GLN A 29 -12.88 -22.82 4.29
N THR A 30 -13.69 -22.17 3.45
CA THR A 30 -14.85 -22.82 2.81
C THR A 30 -14.47 -23.62 1.57
N LYS A 31 -13.24 -23.46 1.07
CA LYS A 31 -12.76 -24.01 -0.21
C LYS A 31 -13.66 -23.63 -1.39
N THR A 32 -14.33 -22.48 -1.30
CA THR A 32 -15.19 -21.98 -2.36
C THR A 32 -14.38 -21.15 -3.34
N ALA A 33 -14.76 -21.23 -4.63
CA ALA A 33 -14.19 -20.34 -5.63
C ALA A 33 -14.68 -18.91 -5.40
N ARG A 34 -13.80 -17.94 -5.69
CA ARG A 34 -14.16 -16.51 -5.69
C ARG A 34 -15.29 -16.25 -6.67
N ASP A 35 -16.40 -15.69 -6.17
CA ASP A 35 -17.54 -15.33 -7.00
C ASP A 35 -17.22 -14.09 -7.84
N ARG A 36 -16.90 -14.33 -9.12
CA ARG A 36 -16.54 -13.26 -10.05
C ARG A 36 -17.68 -12.29 -10.32
N GLN A 37 -18.93 -12.73 -10.25
CA GLN A 37 -20.08 -11.87 -10.51
C GLN A 37 -20.25 -10.87 -9.36
N LYS A 38 -20.18 -11.34 -8.11
CA LYS A 38 -20.20 -10.46 -6.92
C LYS A 38 -19.04 -9.47 -6.93
N ILE A 39 -17.83 -9.95 -7.22
CA ILE A 39 -16.65 -9.08 -7.29
C ILE A 39 -16.80 -8.02 -8.39
N ASN A 40 -17.28 -8.38 -9.58
CA ASN A 40 -17.52 -7.43 -10.67
C ASN A 40 -18.59 -6.39 -10.32
N HIS A 41 -19.64 -6.78 -9.59
CA HIS A 41 -20.65 -5.86 -9.09
C HIS A 41 -20.03 -4.80 -8.15
N GLN A 42 -19.23 -5.24 -7.17
CA GLN A 42 -18.55 -4.33 -6.24
C GLN A 42 -17.51 -3.44 -6.94
N LEU A 43 -16.80 -3.95 -7.95
CA LEU A 43 -15.88 -3.17 -8.79
C LEU A 43 -16.60 -2.04 -9.53
N ALA A 44 -17.77 -2.31 -10.11
CA ALA A 44 -18.56 -1.30 -10.80
C ALA A 44 -19.02 -0.19 -9.83
N ALA A 45 -19.43 -0.56 -8.61
CA ALA A 45 -19.79 0.40 -7.57
C ALA A 45 -18.61 1.30 -7.16
N LEU A 46 -17.42 0.71 -6.92
CA LEU A 46 -16.21 1.47 -6.59
C LEU A 46 -15.80 2.44 -7.70
N LYS A 47 -15.82 2.00 -8.96
CA LYS A 47 -15.54 2.84 -10.14
C LYS A 47 -16.47 4.04 -10.22
N PHE A 48 -17.77 3.81 -10.02
CA PHE A 48 -18.77 4.87 -10.04
C PHE A 48 -18.54 5.88 -8.91
N SER A 49 -18.35 5.40 -7.68
CA SER A 49 -18.10 6.27 -6.52
C SER A 49 -16.78 7.05 -6.64
N ALA A 50 -15.72 6.44 -7.18
CA ALA A 50 -14.43 7.10 -7.38
C ALA A 50 -14.55 8.27 -8.37
N LYS A 51 -15.27 8.07 -9.49
CA LYS A 51 -15.55 9.12 -10.46
C LYS A 51 -16.40 10.24 -9.88
N ALA A 52 -17.44 9.90 -9.12
CA ALA A 52 -18.30 10.88 -8.45
C ALA A 52 -17.50 11.74 -7.45
N ALA A 53 -16.70 11.11 -6.59
CA ALA A 53 -15.83 11.81 -5.64
C ALA A 53 -14.81 12.71 -6.35
N GLN A 54 -14.25 12.27 -7.49
CA GLN A 54 -13.34 13.10 -8.27
C GLN A 54 -14.05 14.31 -8.88
N ALA A 55 -15.28 14.14 -9.40
CA ALA A 55 -16.07 15.22 -9.98
C ALA A 55 -16.49 16.28 -8.95
N THR A 56 -16.68 15.90 -7.69
CA THR A 56 -17.02 16.81 -6.58
C THR A 56 -15.79 17.42 -5.90
N GLY A 57 -14.57 17.10 -6.36
CA GLY A 57 -13.32 17.60 -5.77
C GLY A 57 -12.88 16.89 -4.48
N GLU A 58 -13.53 15.78 -4.09
CA GLU A 58 -13.14 14.95 -2.94
C GLU A 58 -11.91 14.06 -3.28
N ILE A 59 -10.78 14.67 -3.62
CA ILE A 59 -9.60 13.99 -4.18
C ILE A 59 -9.11 12.82 -3.31
N ARG A 60 -8.93 13.03 -1.99
CA ARG A 60 -8.46 11.97 -1.06
C ARG A 60 -9.40 10.76 -1.05
N LYS A 61 -10.71 10.99 -1.13
CA LYS A 61 -11.72 9.92 -1.17
C LYS A 61 -11.68 9.20 -2.52
N ALA A 62 -11.54 9.94 -3.62
CA ALA A 62 -11.37 9.36 -4.95
C ALA A 62 -10.15 8.43 -5.01
N ASP A 63 -9.00 8.86 -4.47
CA ASP A 63 -7.77 8.06 -4.45
C ASP A 63 -7.91 6.79 -3.60
N ARG A 64 -8.54 6.90 -2.43
CA ARG A 64 -8.89 5.76 -1.59
C ARG A 64 -9.77 4.74 -2.33
N LEU A 65 -10.79 5.21 -3.03
CA LEU A 65 -11.69 4.35 -3.81
C LEU A 65 -10.95 3.69 -5.00
N LYS A 66 -10.07 4.41 -5.68
CA LYS A 66 -9.22 3.86 -6.76
C LYS A 66 -8.27 2.78 -6.25
N ARG A 67 -7.65 2.97 -5.06
CA ARG A 67 -6.82 1.93 -4.44
C ARG A 67 -7.62 0.66 -4.14
N ARG A 68 -8.81 0.82 -3.57
CA ARG A 68 -9.74 -0.30 -3.29
C ARG A 68 -10.19 -1.00 -4.56
N GLU A 69 -10.49 -0.25 -5.61
CA GLU A 69 -10.84 -0.79 -6.93
C GLU A 69 -9.69 -1.65 -7.50
N MET A 70 -8.48 -1.10 -7.53
CA MET A 70 -7.28 -1.82 -7.96
C MET A 70 -7.06 -3.08 -7.13
N ALA A 71 -7.22 -2.99 -5.81
CA ALA A 71 -7.04 -4.11 -4.91
C ALA A 71 -8.04 -5.23 -5.19
N LEU A 72 -9.31 -4.88 -5.37
CA LEU A 72 -10.37 -5.83 -5.67
C LEU A 72 -10.19 -6.47 -7.07
N GLU A 73 -9.67 -5.72 -8.05
CA GLU A 73 -9.38 -6.24 -9.39
C GLU A 73 -8.26 -7.30 -9.35
N ILE A 74 -7.18 -7.03 -8.59
CA ILE A 74 -6.11 -8.00 -8.37
C ILE A 74 -6.63 -9.20 -7.58
N PHE A 75 -7.44 -8.95 -6.54
CA PHE A 75 -8.04 -9.99 -5.69
C PHE A 75 -8.87 -10.99 -6.50
N LYS A 76 -9.64 -10.50 -7.47
CA LYS A 76 -10.42 -11.33 -8.40
C LYS A 76 -9.58 -12.43 -9.04
N SER A 77 -8.42 -12.07 -9.57
CA SER A 77 -7.56 -12.94 -10.39
C SER A 77 -6.52 -13.70 -9.57
N HIS A 78 -5.97 -13.06 -8.54
CA HIS A 78 -4.80 -13.55 -7.82
C HIS A 78 -5.03 -13.78 -6.32
N GLY A 79 -6.22 -13.44 -5.81
CA GLY A 79 -6.46 -13.38 -4.37
C GLY A 79 -5.70 -12.23 -3.72
N LEU A 80 -5.66 -12.26 -2.39
CA LEU A 80 -4.91 -11.27 -1.64
C LEU A 80 -3.40 -11.53 -1.77
N ASN A 81 -2.82 -11.06 -2.87
CA ASN A 81 -1.41 -11.25 -3.20
C ASN A 81 -0.62 -9.96 -2.91
N PRO A 82 0.21 -9.94 -1.85
CA PRO A 82 0.96 -8.74 -1.47
C PRO A 82 2.01 -8.31 -2.50
N ASP A 83 2.61 -9.23 -3.27
CA ASP A 83 3.60 -8.89 -4.31
C ASP A 83 2.99 -8.09 -5.46
N LYS A 84 1.69 -8.27 -5.71
CA LYS A 84 0.96 -7.54 -6.76
C LYS A 84 0.33 -6.25 -6.26
N LEU A 85 0.06 -6.16 -4.95
CA LEU A 85 -0.68 -5.06 -4.35
C LEU A 85 0.22 -3.98 -3.75
N ILE A 86 1.28 -4.39 -3.05
CA ILE A 86 2.12 -3.49 -2.27
C ILE A 86 3.39 -3.20 -3.06
N ARG A 87 3.52 -1.95 -3.49
CA ARG A 87 4.73 -1.51 -4.19
C ARG A 87 5.90 -1.38 -3.21
N PRO A 88 7.09 -1.91 -3.53
CA PRO A 88 8.29 -1.72 -2.72
C PRO A 88 8.69 -0.24 -2.58
N THR A 89 8.33 0.59 -3.55
CA THR A 89 8.62 2.03 -3.54
C THR A 89 7.45 2.79 -4.13
N ASP A 90 6.99 3.80 -3.41
CA ASP A 90 6.12 4.85 -3.93
C ASP A 90 6.95 6.11 -4.09
N LEU A 91 7.45 6.34 -5.30
CA LEU A 91 8.29 7.47 -5.65
C LEU A 91 8.07 7.81 -7.13
N THR A 92 7.68 9.05 -7.42
CA THR A 92 7.49 9.51 -8.80
C THR A 92 8.81 10.02 -9.40
N ALA A 93 8.95 9.90 -10.71
CA ALA A 93 10.14 10.41 -11.41
C ALA A 93 10.26 11.93 -11.20
N GLY A 94 11.45 12.39 -10.79
CA GLY A 94 11.70 13.80 -10.51
C GLY A 94 11.21 14.29 -9.14
N TYR A 95 10.69 13.39 -8.29
CA TYR A 95 10.31 13.75 -6.92
C TYR A 95 11.53 14.15 -6.09
N PHE A 96 11.42 15.28 -5.40
CA PHE A 96 12.37 15.74 -4.38
C PHE A 96 11.58 16.08 -3.13
N GLY A 97 11.98 15.53 -1.99
CA GLY A 97 11.20 15.68 -0.76
C GLY A 97 11.51 14.60 0.25
N LYS A 98 10.61 14.39 1.20
CA LYS A 98 10.84 13.46 2.30
C LYS A 98 10.52 12.03 1.88
N ILE A 99 11.31 11.11 2.41
CA ILE A 99 11.09 9.68 2.26
C ILE A 99 11.06 9.04 3.65
N LEU A 100 10.24 8.00 3.78
CA LEU A 100 10.12 7.20 4.98
C LEU A 100 10.34 5.73 4.61
N LEU A 101 11.27 5.09 5.30
CA LEU A 101 11.45 3.64 5.21
C LEU A 101 10.51 3.00 6.24
N VAL A 102 9.72 2.03 5.80
CA VAL A 102 8.73 1.34 6.64
C VAL A 102 8.88 -0.17 6.51
N ILE A 103 8.56 -0.86 7.60
CA ILE A 103 8.31 -2.30 7.59
C ILE A 103 6.80 -2.51 7.63
N ILE A 104 6.27 -3.23 6.66
CA ILE A 104 4.90 -3.70 6.65
C ILE A 104 4.92 -5.16 7.06
N SER A 105 4.17 -5.50 8.12
CA SER A 105 4.06 -6.86 8.61
C SER A 105 2.63 -7.26 8.86
N GLY A 106 2.28 -8.48 8.49
CA GLY A 106 0.95 -9.03 8.70
C GLY A 106 0.91 -10.49 8.30
N ARG A 107 -0.09 -11.24 8.78
CA ARG A 107 -0.18 -12.69 8.55
C ARG A 107 -0.12 -13.05 7.06
N ARG A 108 -0.81 -12.30 6.20
CA ARG A 108 -0.82 -12.53 4.74
C ARG A 108 0.24 -11.75 3.96
N ILE A 109 0.94 -10.82 4.60
CA ILE A 109 2.02 -10.03 3.99
C ILE A 109 3.40 -10.66 4.22
N GLY A 110 3.57 -11.32 5.37
CA GLY A 110 4.89 -11.64 5.92
C GLY A 110 5.53 -10.39 6.52
N LYS A 111 6.81 -10.16 6.21
CA LYS A 111 7.53 -8.93 6.54
C LYS A 111 8.10 -8.34 5.26
N ARG A 112 7.83 -7.06 5.00
CA ARG A 112 8.27 -6.36 3.79
C ARG A 112 8.81 -5.00 4.14
N ILE A 113 9.92 -4.63 3.52
CA ILE A 113 10.49 -3.28 3.63
C ILE A 113 10.01 -2.48 2.42
N CYS A 114 9.54 -1.27 2.66
CA CYS A 114 8.99 -0.39 1.65
C CYS A 114 9.51 1.03 1.85
N LEU A 115 9.66 1.76 0.75
CA LEU A 115 9.97 3.19 0.75
C LEU A 115 8.72 3.96 0.34
N ARG A 116 8.39 5.01 1.10
CA ARG A 116 7.25 5.89 0.84
C ARG A 116 7.72 7.34 0.79
N SER A 117 7.10 8.15 -0.06
CA SER A 117 7.44 9.56 -0.23
C SER A 117 6.29 10.48 0.17
N GLY A 118 6.61 11.71 0.56
CA GLY A 118 5.62 12.76 0.77
C GLY A 118 6.24 14.09 1.20
N ASP A 119 5.56 15.18 0.88
CA ASP A 119 6.09 16.53 1.09
C ASP A 119 5.90 17.02 2.53
N ASP A 120 4.95 16.40 3.24
CA ASP A 120 4.61 16.69 4.63
C ASP A 120 5.62 16.11 5.63
N TRP A 121 5.26 16.09 6.91
CA TRP A 121 6.02 15.46 7.98
C TRP A 121 6.08 13.93 7.83
N HIS A 122 7.12 13.30 8.37
CA HIS A 122 7.26 11.85 8.28
C HIS A 122 6.09 11.09 8.93
N HIS A 123 5.51 11.59 10.02
CA HIS A 123 4.31 10.98 10.60
C HIS A 123 3.09 11.01 9.68
N GLU A 124 2.97 12.02 8.81
CA GLU A 124 1.91 12.09 7.81
C GLU A 124 2.14 11.07 6.70
N ILE A 125 3.40 10.85 6.30
CA ILE A 125 3.76 9.77 5.37
C ILE A 125 3.39 8.40 5.97
N LEU A 126 3.69 8.18 7.25
CA LEU A 126 3.32 6.95 7.95
C LEU A 126 1.80 6.76 7.96
N ARG A 127 1.02 7.77 8.37
CA ARG A 127 -0.45 7.72 8.38
C ARG A 127 -1.03 7.38 7.01
N ARG A 128 -0.51 8.02 5.95
CA ARG A 128 -0.95 7.73 4.56
C ARG A 128 -0.59 6.31 4.13
N THR A 129 0.55 5.80 4.58
CA THR A 129 0.97 4.42 4.31
C THR A 129 0.03 3.43 5.01
N GLU A 130 -0.33 3.67 6.28
CA GLU A 130 -1.32 2.84 6.99
C GLU A 130 -2.68 2.84 6.28
N GLU A 131 -3.13 4.00 5.81
CA GLU A 131 -4.36 4.12 5.01
C GLU A 131 -4.25 3.37 3.67
N GLU A 132 -3.12 3.48 2.96
CA GLU A 132 -2.83 2.72 1.75
C GLU A 132 -2.97 1.22 2.01
N ILE A 133 -2.25 0.68 3.00
CA ILE A 133 -2.25 -0.76 3.31
C ILE A 133 -3.65 -1.25 3.68
N ARG A 134 -4.41 -0.47 4.45
CA ARG A 134 -5.82 -0.78 4.76
C ARG A 134 -6.72 -0.74 3.52
N ASP A 135 -6.54 0.24 2.64
CA ASP A 135 -7.30 0.34 1.40
C ASP A 135 -6.97 -0.76 0.39
N LEU A 136 -5.77 -1.35 0.47
CA LEU A 136 -5.37 -2.54 -0.27
C LEU A 136 -5.97 -3.84 0.30
N GLY A 137 -6.69 -3.76 1.42
CA GLY A 137 -7.41 -4.87 2.04
C GLY A 137 -6.57 -5.74 2.98
N PHE A 138 -5.52 -5.14 3.57
CA PHE A 138 -4.71 -5.76 4.61
C PHE A 138 -5.02 -5.12 5.98
N GLU A 139 -6.26 -5.29 6.45
CA GLU A 139 -6.78 -4.62 7.64
C GLU A 139 -6.01 -4.92 8.94
N ASP A 140 -5.40 -6.10 9.06
CA ASP A 140 -4.73 -6.54 10.29
C ASP A 140 -3.20 -6.33 10.22
N SER A 141 -2.73 -5.63 9.19
CA SER A 141 -1.29 -5.41 8.99
C SER A 141 -0.80 -4.16 9.73
N LEU A 142 0.40 -4.29 10.30
CA LEU A 142 1.12 -3.22 10.97
C LEU A 142 2.10 -2.55 10.01
N VAL A 143 2.13 -1.21 10.03
CA VAL A 143 3.16 -0.41 9.36
C VAL A 143 4.04 0.21 10.44
N THR A 144 5.33 -0.14 10.45
CA THR A 144 6.30 0.35 11.43
C THR A 144 7.33 1.24 10.74
N PRO A 145 7.49 2.50 11.14
CA PRO A 145 8.55 3.36 10.61
C PRO A 145 9.92 2.84 11.09
N VAL A 146 10.92 2.84 10.21
CA VAL A 146 12.30 2.47 10.51
C VAL A 146 13.29 3.57 10.12
N GLY A 147 12.84 4.80 10.29
CA GLY A 147 13.60 6.02 10.01
C GLY A 147 13.19 6.69 8.71
N GLY A 148 13.50 7.97 8.63
CA GLY A 148 13.25 8.80 7.45
C GLY A 148 14.50 9.52 6.97
N ALA A 149 14.37 10.10 5.79
CA ALA A 149 15.36 10.95 5.16
C ALA A 149 14.65 11.90 4.17
N ALA A 150 15.43 12.62 3.38
CA ALA A 150 14.99 13.37 2.22
C ALA A 150 15.84 13.02 1.00
N ILE A 151 15.29 13.28 -0.19
CA ILE A 151 15.98 13.11 -1.46
C ILE A 151 15.96 14.39 -2.28
N ARG A 152 17.02 14.60 -3.05
CA ARG A 152 17.17 15.68 -4.04
C ARG A 152 17.97 15.20 -5.24
N SER A 153 17.92 15.95 -6.34
CA SER A 153 18.88 15.77 -7.44
C SER A 153 20.12 16.62 -7.23
N ASP A 154 21.28 16.11 -7.63
CA ASP A 154 22.52 16.89 -7.73
C ASP A 154 22.73 17.46 -9.14
N GLN A 155 23.85 18.18 -9.33
CA GLN A 155 24.24 18.78 -10.62
C GLN A 155 24.51 17.74 -11.73
N ASN A 156 24.69 16.46 -11.38
CA ASN A 156 24.93 15.36 -12.30
C ASN A 156 23.68 14.47 -12.46
N ASP A 157 22.50 14.98 -12.08
CA ASP A 157 21.22 14.27 -12.15
C ASP A 157 21.21 12.95 -11.35
N ARG A 158 21.98 12.91 -10.27
CA ARG A 158 22.03 11.80 -9.31
C ARG A 158 21.06 12.05 -8.18
N ILE A 159 20.41 10.99 -7.72
CA ILE A 159 19.54 11.05 -6.55
C ILE A 159 20.43 11.00 -5.31
N VAL A 160 20.38 12.05 -4.50
CA VAL A 160 21.12 12.15 -3.24
C VAL A 160 20.16 11.95 -2.07
N ILE A 161 20.45 10.97 -1.22
CA ILE A 161 19.73 10.71 0.04
C ILE A 161 20.46 11.42 1.18
N PHE A 162 19.76 12.26 1.93
CA PHE A 162 20.32 13.07 3.01
C PHE A 162 19.33 13.31 4.15
N GLY A 163 19.82 13.81 5.28
CA GLY A 163 19.00 14.14 6.45
C GLY A 163 18.52 12.92 7.25
N SER A 164 17.62 13.20 8.19
CA SER A 164 16.97 12.24 9.10
C SER A 164 15.53 12.66 9.36
N SER A 165 14.74 11.78 9.96
CA SER A 165 13.44 12.14 10.52
C SER A 165 13.58 12.62 11.97
N ASP A 166 12.88 13.69 12.32
CA ASP A 166 12.77 14.12 13.73
C ASP A 166 11.90 13.16 14.55
N ASP A 167 10.87 12.58 13.92
CA ASP A 167 9.93 11.65 14.56
C ASP A 167 10.52 10.23 14.70
N TYR A 168 11.32 9.79 13.73
CA TYR A 168 11.72 8.39 13.58
C TYR A 168 13.23 8.15 13.42
N GLY A 169 14.03 9.21 13.50
CA GLY A 169 15.48 9.12 13.29
C GLY A 169 15.88 8.83 11.84
N THR A 170 17.14 8.45 11.66
CA THR A 170 17.75 8.19 10.36
C THR A 170 17.37 6.80 9.83
N CYS A 171 16.95 6.72 8.57
CA CYS A 171 16.76 5.41 7.92
C CYS A 171 18.09 4.76 7.53
N ASP A 172 18.07 3.45 7.28
CA ASP A 172 19.15 2.80 6.56
C ASP A 172 19.18 3.31 5.11
N LYS A 173 20.09 4.25 4.83
CA LYS A 173 20.24 4.89 3.52
C LYS A 173 20.66 3.90 2.43
N LYS A 174 21.32 2.80 2.78
CA LYS A 174 21.68 1.75 1.81
C LYS A 174 20.43 1.02 1.33
N ILE A 175 19.57 0.60 2.26
CA ILE A 175 18.29 -0.03 1.90
C ILE A 175 17.42 0.95 1.09
N ALA A 176 17.35 2.21 1.50
CA ALA A 176 16.63 3.23 0.74
C ALA A 176 17.21 3.41 -0.68
N ALA A 177 18.54 3.42 -0.83
CA ALA A 177 19.19 3.53 -2.13
C ALA A 177 18.92 2.34 -3.04
N ASP A 178 18.95 1.12 -2.51
CA ASP A 178 18.68 -0.10 -3.28
C ASP A 178 17.23 -0.10 -3.81
N LEU A 179 16.26 0.32 -2.98
CA LEU A 179 14.86 0.48 -3.37
C LEU A 179 14.68 1.55 -4.46
N ILE A 180 15.34 2.71 -4.33
CA ILE A 180 15.30 3.78 -5.34
C ILE A 180 15.96 3.33 -6.64
N ALA A 181 17.10 2.64 -6.57
CA ALA A 181 17.81 2.15 -7.74
C ALA A 181 16.99 1.11 -8.51
N ALA A 182 16.24 0.25 -7.80
CA ALA A 182 15.30 -0.68 -8.42
C ALA A 182 14.14 0.04 -9.13
N ALA A 183 13.62 1.13 -8.55
CA ALA A 183 12.57 1.95 -9.17
C ALA A 183 13.07 2.79 -10.36
N PHE A 184 14.33 3.23 -10.33
CA PHE A 184 14.97 4.03 -11.37
C PHE A 184 16.31 3.45 -11.83
N PRO A 185 16.32 2.33 -12.58
CA PRO A 185 17.56 1.62 -12.95
C PRO A 185 18.58 2.45 -13.76
N LYS A 186 18.14 3.55 -14.37
CA LYS A 186 18.98 4.45 -15.17
C LYS A 186 19.59 5.61 -14.36
N LYS A 187 19.19 5.79 -13.10
CA LYS A 187 19.67 6.87 -12.23
C LYS A 187 20.75 6.35 -11.29
N ARG A 188 21.75 7.19 -11.00
CA ARG A 188 22.73 6.89 -9.96
C ARG A 188 22.20 7.40 -8.62
N VAL A 189 22.33 6.60 -7.58
CA VAL A 189 21.90 6.95 -6.22
C VAL A 189 23.13 7.12 -5.34
N HIS A 190 23.20 8.20 -4.58
CA HIS A 190 24.29 8.52 -3.67
C HIS A 190 23.75 8.73 -2.25
N CYS A 191 24.39 8.09 -1.28
CA CYS A 191 24.07 8.26 0.14
C CYS A 191 25.06 9.24 0.78
N CYS A 192 24.58 10.36 1.30
CA CYS A 192 25.39 11.17 2.20
C CYS A 192 25.52 10.43 3.54
N ARG A 193 26.74 10.36 4.08
CA ARG A 193 26.98 9.79 5.42
C ARG A 193 26.14 10.54 6.45
#